data_AF-A0A8T4EZR8-F1
#
_entry.id   AF-A0A8T4EZR8-F1
#
_cell.length_a   1.000
_cell.length_b   1.000
_cell.length_c   1.000
_cell.angle_alpha   90.00
_cell.angle_beta   90.00
_cell.angle_gamma   90.00
#
_symmetry.space_group_name_H-M   'P 1'
#
loop_
_entity.id
_entity.type
_entity.pdbx_description
1 polymer ?
#
loop_
_entity_poly.entity_id
_entity_poly.type
_entity_poly.pdbx_seq_one_letter_code
_entity_poly.pdbx_strand_id
1 'polypeptide(L)'
;MDTRDEMPTVAQIIARNMRRVRETRDRTRLEVADAARDLGLGWSPALVARIENGRRELTVSEFVALPSVLTLAVNHPVTLADLLTTKDGEPHVSAFGRPGHIADVQALLAEPGVLALRISTIPDRVRQTLDRSKRQAQIARAFSGGPVTEADAIAAKLGMTAPELAKACETLWHRPTVEAECEQRLIESGVDLGQPAKTRLLAEHITRQLTTELNDYLHTS
;
A
#
# COMPACT_ATOMS: atom_id res chain seq x y z
N MET A 1 -10.90 -12.58 42.02
CA MET A 1 -11.14 -11.86 40.76
C MET A 1 -9.88 -11.03 40.54
N ASP A 2 -9.03 -11.46 39.61
CA ASP A 2 -7.63 -11.05 39.51
C ASP A 2 -7.54 -9.72 38.76
N THR A 3 -7.11 -8.65 39.42
CA THR A 3 -7.00 -7.27 38.89
C THR A 3 -5.95 -7.12 37.79
N ARG A 4 -5.32 -8.21 37.35
CA ARG A 4 -4.41 -8.26 36.20
C ARG A 4 -5.14 -8.33 34.86
N ASP A 5 -6.44 -8.65 34.86
CA ASP A 5 -7.25 -8.85 33.64
C ASP A 5 -7.86 -7.55 33.09
N GLU A 6 -7.70 -6.41 33.78
CA GLU A 6 -8.31 -5.13 33.37
C GLU A 6 -7.38 -4.20 32.59
N MET A 7 -6.06 -4.38 32.64
CA MET A 7 -5.12 -3.44 31.99
C MET A 7 -4.80 -3.84 30.56
N PRO A 8 -5.06 -2.97 29.56
CA PRO A 8 -4.73 -3.27 28.19
C PRO A 8 -3.22 -3.36 28.00
N THR A 9 -2.79 -4.34 27.21
CA THR A 9 -1.40 -4.43 26.75
C THR A 9 -1.11 -3.35 25.72
N VAL A 10 0.17 -3.05 25.50
CA VAL A 10 0.62 -2.12 24.44
C VAL A 10 0.07 -2.54 23.07
N ALA A 11 0.07 -3.85 22.77
CA ALA A 11 -0.47 -4.39 21.52
C ALA A 11 -1.98 -4.10 21.38
N GLN A 12 -2.75 -4.24 22.46
CA GLN A 12 -4.18 -3.94 22.47
C GLN A 12 -4.46 -2.44 22.27
N ILE A 13 -3.64 -1.57 22.87
CA ILE A 13 -3.73 -0.11 22.66
C ILE A 13 -3.44 0.24 21.20
N ILE A 14 -2.36 -0.30 20.63
CA ILE A 14 -1.99 -0.08 19.23
C ILE A 14 -3.11 -0.56 18.31
N ALA A 15 -3.63 -1.77 18.54
CA ALA A 15 -4.73 -2.34 17.76
C ALA A 15 -5.99 -1.45 17.77
N ARG A 16 -6.38 -0.99 18.97
CA ARG A 16 -7.52 -0.08 19.17
C ARG A 16 -7.30 1.26 18.47
N ASN A 17 -6.12 1.85 18.60
CA ASN A 17 -5.81 3.14 18.00
C ASN A 17 -5.65 3.08 16.49
N MET A 18 -5.04 2.02 15.96
CA MET A 18 -4.99 1.75 14.52
C MET A 18 -6.40 1.74 13.92
N ARG A 19 -7.31 1.01 14.56
CA ARG A 19 -8.72 0.95 14.16
C ARG A 19 -9.39 2.33 14.23
N ARG A 20 -9.21 3.05 15.35
CA ARG A 20 -9.75 4.40 15.55
C ARG A 20 -9.29 5.37 14.47
N VAL A 21 -7.98 5.44 14.21
CA VAL A 21 -7.37 6.31 13.20
C VAL A 21 -7.97 6.03 11.82
N ARG A 22 -8.12 4.74 11.47
CA ARG A 22 -8.74 4.32 10.21
C ARG A 22 -10.21 4.73 10.13
N GLU A 23 -11.01 4.41 11.15
CA GLU A 23 -12.46 4.62 11.15
C GLU A 23 -12.84 6.10 11.22
N THR A 24 -12.05 6.93 11.91
CA THR A 24 -12.28 8.40 11.98
C THR A 24 -12.14 9.09 10.61
N ARG A 25 -11.56 8.40 9.62
CA ARG A 25 -11.33 8.90 8.27
C ARG A 25 -12.05 8.08 7.20
N ASP A 26 -13.03 7.27 7.62
CA ASP A 26 -13.84 6.42 6.75
C ASP A 26 -13.02 5.49 5.84
N ARG A 27 -11.85 5.06 6.33
CA ARG A 27 -10.99 4.15 5.58
C ARG A 27 -11.33 2.68 5.85
N THR A 28 -11.19 1.89 4.82
CA THR A 28 -11.39 0.43 4.84
C THR A 28 -10.11 -0.28 5.24
N ARG A 29 -10.24 -1.52 5.72
CA ARG A 29 -9.08 -2.38 6.00
C ARG A 29 -8.30 -2.73 4.73
N LEU A 30 -8.98 -2.72 3.58
CA LEU A 30 -8.36 -2.90 2.28
C LEU A 30 -7.37 -1.77 2.00
N GLU A 31 -7.76 -0.50 2.19
CA GLU A 31 -6.87 0.64 1.99
C GLU A 31 -5.63 0.62 2.91
N VAL A 32 -5.76 0.11 4.14
CA VAL A 32 -4.61 -0.06 5.04
C VAL A 32 -3.69 -1.19 4.58
N ALA A 33 -4.26 -2.33 4.17
CA ALA A 33 -3.48 -3.44 3.61
C ALA A 33 -2.76 -3.01 2.32
N ASP A 34 -3.42 -2.19 1.53
CA ASP A 34 -2.90 -1.59 0.31
C ASP A 34 -1.69 -0.69 0.59
N ALA A 35 -1.83 0.27 1.49
CA ALA A 35 -0.72 1.13 1.91
C ALA A 35 0.47 0.35 2.51
N ALA A 36 0.19 -0.74 3.23
CA ALA A 36 1.22 -1.62 3.77
C ALA A 36 2.00 -2.35 2.67
N ARG A 37 1.29 -2.87 1.66
CA ARG A 37 1.92 -3.49 0.47
C ARG A 37 2.76 -2.49 -0.32
N ASP A 38 2.33 -1.24 -0.40
CA ASP A 38 3.10 -0.17 -1.06
C ASP A 38 4.44 0.13 -0.36
N LEU A 39 4.56 -0.26 0.92
CA LEU A 39 5.80 -0.20 1.72
C LEU A 39 6.52 -1.55 1.81
N GLY A 40 6.15 -2.53 0.98
CA GLY A 40 6.78 -3.85 0.94
C GLY A 40 6.34 -4.82 2.05
N LEU A 41 5.28 -4.49 2.81
CA LEU A 41 4.73 -5.40 3.83
C LEU A 41 3.70 -6.35 3.20
N GLY A 42 3.76 -7.63 3.54
CA GLY A 42 2.83 -8.66 3.06
C GLY A 42 1.44 -8.62 3.69
N TRP A 43 0.88 -7.44 3.97
CA TRP A 43 -0.38 -7.32 4.69
C TRP A 43 -1.59 -7.56 3.79
N SER A 44 -2.55 -8.33 4.30
CA SER A 44 -3.87 -8.53 3.70
C SER A 44 -4.96 -7.87 4.55
N PRO A 45 -6.17 -7.62 4.01
CA PRO A 45 -7.28 -7.06 4.80
C PRO A 45 -7.64 -7.93 6.01
N ALA A 46 -7.50 -9.25 5.89
CA ALA A 46 -7.68 -10.20 6.99
C ALA A 46 -6.57 -10.08 8.06
N LEU A 47 -5.33 -9.85 7.64
CA LEU A 47 -4.23 -9.60 8.58
C LEU A 47 -4.41 -8.29 9.33
N VAL A 48 -4.82 -7.21 8.64
CA VAL A 48 -5.22 -5.94 9.26
C VAL A 48 -6.32 -6.15 10.29
N ALA A 49 -7.37 -6.91 9.95
CA ALA A 49 -8.43 -7.23 10.89
C ALA A 49 -7.91 -8.00 12.13
N ARG A 50 -6.95 -8.93 11.97
CA ARG A 50 -6.35 -9.64 13.11
C ARG A 50 -5.52 -8.70 14.00
N ILE A 51 -4.77 -7.76 13.40
CA ILE A 51 -4.02 -6.73 14.15
C ILE A 51 -5.01 -5.87 14.94
N GLU A 52 -6.03 -5.30 14.29
CA GLU A 52 -7.02 -4.42 14.93
C GLU A 52 -7.80 -5.09 16.07
N ASN A 53 -7.93 -6.42 16.03
CA ASN A 53 -8.59 -7.20 17.08
C ASN A 53 -7.61 -7.76 18.12
N GLY A 54 -6.32 -7.38 18.08
CA GLY A 54 -5.29 -7.86 19.00
C GLY A 54 -4.98 -9.36 18.87
N ARG A 55 -5.42 -10.01 17.79
CA ARG A 55 -5.20 -11.45 17.53
C ARG A 55 -3.89 -11.74 16.80
N ARG A 56 -3.11 -10.70 16.49
CA ARG A 56 -1.84 -10.80 15.80
C ARG A 56 -0.91 -9.69 16.25
N GLU A 57 0.25 -10.07 16.75
CA GLU A 57 1.31 -9.15 17.14
C GLU A 57 2.03 -8.60 15.91
N LEU A 58 2.54 -7.39 16.04
CA LEU A 58 3.39 -6.75 15.04
C LEU A 58 4.84 -7.13 15.33
N THR A 59 5.61 -7.41 14.28
CA THR A 59 7.07 -7.43 14.44
C THR A 59 7.58 -6.01 14.70
N VAL A 60 8.81 -5.86 15.18
CA VAL A 60 9.43 -4.54 15.39
C VAL A 60 9.44 -3.72 14.09
N SER A 61 9.81 -4.34 12.96
CA SER A 61 9.84 -3.67 11.65
C SER A 61 8.45 -3.18 11.23
N GLU A 62 7.42 -3.99 11.46
CA GLU A 62 6.04 -3.61 11.15
C GLU A 62 5.51 -2.53 12.09
N PHE A 63 5.86 -2.58 13.36
CA PHE A 63 5.50 -1.58 14.35
C PHE A 63 6.12 -0.22 13.98
N VAL A 64 7.39 -0.20 13.59
CA VAL A 64 8.09 1.02 13.14
C VAL A 64 7.50 1.55 11.82
N ALA A 65 7.06 0.68 10.93
CA ALA A 65 6.43 1.07 9.66
C ALA A 65 4.98 1.55 9.80
N LEU A 66 4.27 1.13 10.85
CA LEU A 66 2.83 1.36 11.04
C LEU A 66 2.38 2.83 10.93
N PRO A 67 3.08 3.84 11.49
CA PRO A 67 2.71 5.25 11.30
C PRO A 67 2.74 5.66 9.81
N SER A 68 3.71 5.17 9.05
CA SER A 68 3.82 5.45 7.60
C SER A 68 2.71 4.77 6.82
N VAL A 69 2.40 3.50 7.15
CA VAL A 69 1.26 2.75 6.57
C VAL A 69 -0.04 3.52 6.77
N LEU A 70 -0.31 3.94 8.01
CA LEU A 70 -1.55 4.66 8.33
C LEU A 70 -1.57 6.05 7.69
N THR A 71 -0.43 6.75 7.66
CA THR A 71 -0.32 8.06 7.00
C THR A 71 -0.72 7.97 5.52
N LEU A 72 -0.23 6.94 4.82
CA LEU A 72 -0.58 6.68 3.43
C LEU A 72 -2.05 6.29 3.26
N ALA A 73 -2.56 5.42 4.13
CA ALA A 73 -3.93 4.93 4.05
C ALA A 73 -4.98 6.03 4.32
N VAL A 74 -4.74 6.88 5.33
CA VAL A 74 -5.69 7.92 5.74
C VAL A 74 -5.43 9.29 5.12
N ASN A 75 -4.34 9.43 4.35
CA ASN A 75 -3.86 10.69 3.76
C ASN A 75 -3.70 11.81 4.79
N HIS A 76 -3.12 11.48 5.94
CA HIS A 76 -2.92 12.40 7.05
C HIS A 76 -1.79 11.94 7.93
N PRO A 77 -0.93 12.85 8.45
CA PRO A 77 0.17 12.44 9.32
C PRO A 77 -0.33 11.65 10.53
N VAL A 78 0.25 10.46 10.71
CA VAL A 78 0.07 9.61 11.89
C VAL A 78 1.44 9.36 12.48
N THR A 79 1.56 9.57 13.79
CA THR A 79 2.78 9.36 14.57
C THR A 79 2.65 8.14 15.48
N LEU A 80 3.77 7.64 16.03
CA LEU A 80 3.71 6.61 17.07
C LEU A 80 2.94 7.08 18.31
N ALA A 81 3.01 8.37 18.65
CA ALA A 81 2.27 8.92 19.77
C ALA A 81 0.76 8.75 19.59
N ASP A 82 0.24 9.00 18.38
CA ASP A 82 -1.18 8.82 18.05
C ASP A 82 -1.68 7.38 18.26
N LEU A 83 -0.76 6.41 18.14
CA LEU A 83 -1.02 4.98 18.30
C LEU A 83 -0.88 4.50 19.74
N LEU A 84 -0.23 5.29 20.60
CA LEU A 84 -0.03 4.99 22.01
C LEU A 84 -0.97 5.81 22.93
N THR A 85 -1.84 6.66 22.38
CA THR A 85 -2.79 7.45 23.17
C THR A 85 -3.87 6.56 23.82
N THR A 86 -4.09 6.72 25.13
CA THR A 86 -5.26 6.14 25.83
C THR A 86 -6.37 7.20 25.92
N LYS A 87 -7.63 6.77 25.74
CA LYS A 87 -8.78 7.70 25.56
C LYS A 87 -9.15 8.46 26.85
N ASP A 88 -8.67 8.00 28.00
CA ASP A 88 -9.12 8.48 29.31
C ASP A 88 -7.96 8.83 30.26
N GLY A 89 -6.76 9.08 29.73
CA GLY A 89 -5.58 9.28 30.57
C GLY A 89 -5.23 8.03 31.40
N GLU A 90 -5.77 6.86 31.05
CA GLU A 90 -5.39 5.56 31.62
C GLU A 90 -3.89 5.42 31.45
N PRO A 91 -3.13 5.61 32.54
CA PRO A 91 -1.75 5.93 32.36
C PRO A 91 -0.93 4.65 32.38
N HIS A 92 -1.56 3.47 32.53
CA HIS A 92 -0.93 2.18 32.74
C HIS A 92 -1.10 1.23 31.56
N VAL A 93 -0.01 0.56 31.21
CA VAL A 93 0.04 -0.57 30.29
C VAL A 93 0.68 -1.75 30.99
N SER A 94 0.24 -2.96 30.64
CA SER A 94 0.98 -4.17 31.00
C SER A 94 2.07 -4.42 29.95
N ALA A 95 3.34 -4.41 30.37
CA ALA A 95 4.49 -4.79 29.56
C ALA A 95 5.29 -5.85 30.33
N PHE A 96 5.54 -7.01 29.71
CA PHE A 96 6.26 -8.13 30.34
C PHE A 96 5.66 -8.58 31.69
N GLY A 97 4.34 -8.49 31.83
CA GLY A 97 3.64 -8.86 33.07
C GLY A 97 3.84 -7.86 34.22
N ARG A 98 4.39 -6.67 33.94
CA ARG A 98 4.53 -5.57 34.90
C ARG A 98 3.67 -4.39 34.46
N PRO A 99 2.94 -3.74 35.39
CA PRO A 99 2.32 -2.46 35.11
C PRO A 99 3.42 -1.41 34.92
N GLY A 100 3.32 -0.62 33.87
CA GLY A 100 4.19 0.52 33.58
C GLY A 100 3.39 1.67 33.00
N HIS A 101 3.92 2.90 33.06
CA HIS A 101 3.18 4.03 32.55
C HIS A 101 3.34 4.19 31.02
N ILE A 102 2.24 4.38 30.28
CA ILE A 102 2.32 4.66 28.83
C ILE A 102 3.03 5.99 28.55
N ALA A 103 2.93 6.93 29.48
CA ALA A 103 3.65 8.20 29.45
C ALA A 103 5.18 7.99 29.46
N ASP A 104 5.68 6.97 30.16
CA ASP A 104 7.12 6.65 30.20
C ASP A 104 7.58 6.13 28.83
N VAL A 105 6.77 5.29 28.19
CA VAL A 105 7.03 4.80 26.83
C VAL A 105 7.00 5.95 25.82
N GLN A 106 6.02 6.86 25.95
CA GLN A 106 5.93 8.05 25.10
C GLN A 106 7.10 9.01 25.30
N ALA A 107 7.53 9.22 26.55
CA ALA A 107 8.69 10.04 26.88
C ALA A 107 9.98 9.45 26.29
N LEU A 108 10.18 8.13 26.43
CA LEU A 108 11.31 7.42 25.84
C LEU A 108 11.34 7.54 24.31
N LEU A 109 10.18 7.55 23.65
CA LEU A 109 10.06 7.76 22.21
C LEU A 109 10.18 9.24 21.79
N ALA A 110 10.01 10.17 22.73
CA ALA A 110 10.15 11.61 22.51
C ALA A 110 11.59 12.11 22.74
N GLU A 111 12.42 11.35 23.46
CA GLU A 111 13.86 11.60 23.65
C GLU A 111 14.59 11.61 22.28
N PRO A 112 15.32 12.68 21.96
CA PRO A 112 16.09 12.78 20.71
C PRO A 112 17.25 11.78 20.72
N GLY A 113 17.00 10.58 20.21
CA GLY A 113 18.00 9.52 20.07
C GLY A 113 17.45 8.11 20.04
N VAL A 114 16.26 7.87 20.58
CA VAL A 114 15.73 6.50 20.74
C VAL A 114 14.85 6.06 19.55
N LEU A 115 14.12 6.97 18.89
CA LEU A 115 13.43 6.71 17.61
C LEU A 115 12.78 8.01 17.09
N ALA A 116 13.58 8.95 16.60
CA ALA A 116 13.08 10.20 16.01
C ALA A 116 12.48 9.96 14.60
N LEU A 117 11.46 9.12 14.47
CA LEU A 117 10.55 9.13 13.31
C LEU A 117 9.44 10.15 13.56
N ARG A 118 9.81 11.42 13.75
CA ARG A 118 8.86 12.53 13.65
C ARG A 118 8.69 12.89 12.19
N ILE A 119 7.76 12.25 11.50
CA ILE A 119 7.26 12.75 10.22
C ILE A 119 6.19 13.82 10.53
N SER A 120 6.58 14.92 11.20
CA SER A 120 5.67 16.03 11.50
C SER A 120 5.40 16.90 10.27
N THR A 121 6.30 16.84 9.30
CA THR A 121 6.12 17.36 7.95
C THR A 121 6.67 16.30 7.02
N ILE A 122 5.86 15.83 6.07
CA ILE A 122 6.37 15.05 4.93
C ILE A 122 7.06 16.09 4.05
N PRO A 123 8.41 16.12 3.93
CA PRO A 123 9.06 17.04 3.01
C PRO A 123 8.48 16.84 1.61
N ASP A 124 8.29 17.90 0.83
CA ASP A 124 7.67 17.77 -0.51
C ASP A 124 8.35 16.71 -1.38
N ARG A 125 9.65 16.47 -1.19
CA ARG A 125 10.36 15.36 -1.83
C ARG A 125 9.87 13.98 -1.38
N VAL A 126 9.66 13.75 -0.09
CA VAL A 126 9.10 12.48 0.41
C VAL A 126 7.64 12.37 -0.01
N ARG A 127 6.89 13.47 -0.06
CA ARG A 127 5.52 13.49 -0.57
C ARG A 127 5.47 13.14 -2.05
N GLN A 128 6.36 13.72 -2.85
CA GLN A 128 6.53 13.39 -4.27
C GLN A 128 7.02 11.98 -4.50
N THR A 129 7.92 11.45 -3.65
CA THR A 129 8.38 10.06 -3.74
C THR A 129 7.28 9.09 -3.32
N LEU A 130 6.52 9.39 -2.26
CA LEU A 130 5.38 8.60 -1.83
C LEU A 130 4.22 8.70 -2.84
N ASP A 131 3.97 9.85 -3.43
CA ASP A 131 3.00 10.03 -4.51
C ASP A 131 3.45 9.32 -5.78
N ARG A 132 4.76 9.31 -6.10
CA ARG A 132 5.32 8.52 -7.20
C ARG A 132 5.19 7.03 -6.95
N SER A 133 5.56 6.55 -5.76
CA SER A 133 5.40 5.14 -5.37
C SER A 133 3.94 4.73 -5.29
N LYS A 134 3.05 5.61 -4.81
CA LYS A 134 1.61 5.41 -4.78
C LYS A 134 1.02 5.40 -6.19
N ARG A 135 1.47 6.27 -7.10
CA ARG A 135 1.10 6.23 -8.53
C ARG A 135 1.59 4.94 -9.17
N GLN A 136 2.85 4.58 -8.97
CA GLN A 136 3.43 3.33 -9.46
C GLN A 136 2.66 2.10 -8.94
N ALA A 137 2.29 2.10 -7.66
CA ALA A 137 1.55 1.00 -7.03
C ALA A 137 0.07 0.98 -7.41
N GLN A 138 -0.55 2.14 -7.64
CA GLN A 138 -1.92 2.24 -8.16
C GLN A 138 -2.00 1.78 -9.61
N ILE A 139 -0.99 2.11 -10.41
CA ILE A 139 -0.85 1.59 -11.77
C ILE A 139 -0.63 0.07 -11.70
N ALA A 140 0.34 -0.39 -10.91
CA ALA A 140 0.57 -1.82 -10.71
C ALA A 140 -0.66 -2.57 -10.17
N ARG A 141 -1.53 -1.93 -9.36
CA ARG A 141 -2.80 -2.49 -8.89
C ARG A 141 -3.90 -2.50 -9.94
N ALA A 142 -4.00 -1.45 -10.76
CA ALA A 142 -4.91 -1.40 -11.90
C ALA A 142 -4.58 -2.51 -12.90
N PHE A 143 -3.30 -2.88 -12.98
CA PHE A 143 -2.79 -4.01 -13.77
C PHE A 143 -2.60 -5.31 -12.96
N SER A 144 -2.82 -5.33 -11.63
CA SER A 144 -2.75 -6.55 -10.83
C SER A 144 -4.06 -7.34 -10.95
N GLY A 145 -4.29 -7.81 -12.16
CA GLY A 145 -5.37 -8.70 -12.58
C GLY A 145 -4.83 -9.88 -13.39
N GLY A 146 -3.66 -10.43 -13.00
CA GLY A 146 -3.18 -11.74 -13.45
C GLY A 146 -1.73 -11.75 -13.93
N PRO A 147 -0.80 -12.42 -13.23
CA PRO A 147 0.45 -12.85 -13.87
C PRO A 147 0.07 -13.97 -14.86
N VAL A 148 0.63 -13.90 -16.07
CA VAL A 148 0.57 -14.94 -17.12
C VAL A 148 -0.73 -14.97 -17.95
N THR A 149 -1.93 -14.71 -17.41
CA THR A 149 -3.19 -14.96 -18.17
C THR A 149 -3.54 -13.97 -19.29
N GLU A 150 -3.28 -12.66 -19.14
CA GLU A 150 -3.69 -11.67 -20.16
C GLU A 150 -2.70 -11.62 -21.32
N ALA A 151 -1.40 -11.64 -21.01
CA ALA A 151 -0.34 -11.85 -22.00
C ALA A 151 -0.51 -13.16 -22.76
N ASP A 152 -0.84 -14.27 -22.08
CA ASP A 152 -1.15 -15.54 -22.74
C ASP A 152 -2.42 -15.46 -23.61
N ALA A 153 -3.45 -14.72 -23.17
CA ALA A 153 -4.66 -14.54 -23.97
C ALA A 153 -4.41 -13.70 -25.24
N ILE A 154 -3.55 -12.69 -25.15
CA ILE A 154 -3.13 -11.88 -26.31
C ILE A 154 -2.23 -12.70 -27.23
N ALA A 155 -1.26 -13.43 -26.67
CA ALA A 155 -0.39 -14.33 -27.42
C ALA A 155 -1.21 -15.39 -28.17
N ALA A 156 -2.16 -16.05 -27.49
CA ALA A 156 -3.06 -17.02 -28.10
C ALA A 156 -3.94 -16.42 -29.21
N LYS A 157 -4.44 -15.19 -29.05
CA LYS A 157 -5.20 -14.48 -30.09
C LYS A 157 -4.36 -14.17 -31.33
N LEU A 158 -3.08 -13.90 -31.15
CA LEU A 158 -2.14 -13.61 -32.23
C LEU A 158 -1.44 -14.87 -32.78
N GLY A 159 -1.78 -16.06 -32.25
CA GLY A 159 -1.16 -17.32 -32.65
C GLY A 159 0.30 -17.47 -32.22
N MET A 160 0.72 -16.76 -31.18
CA MET A 160 2.09 -16.69 -30.69
C MET A 160 2.25 -17.37 -29.32
N THR A 161 3.48 -17.71 -28.98
CA THR A 161 3.88 -18.05 -27.60
C THR A 161 4.22 -16.79 -26.80
N ALA A 162 4.12 -16.84 -25.48
CA ALA A 162 4.48 -15.71 -24.61
C ALA A 162 5.91 -15.16 -24.83
N PRO A 163 6.95 -15.99 -25.06
CA PRO A 163 8.29 -15.49 -25.40
C PRO A 163 8.36 -14.76 -26.74
N GLU A 164 7.61 -15.22 -27.75
CA GLU A 164 7.56 -14.56 -29.06
C GLU A 164 6.83 -13.22 -28.97
N LEU A 165 5.74 -13.15 -28.20
CA LEU A 165 5.04 -11.90 -27.93
C LEU A 165 5.95 -10.88 -27.22
N ALA A 166 6.69 -11.31 -26.18
CA ALA A 166 7.63 -10.45 -25.46
C ALA A 166 8.73 -9.90 -26.39
N LYS A 167 9.29 -10.76 -27.26
CA LYS A 167 10.28 -10.35 -28.26
C LYS A 167 9.72 -9.36 -29.28
N ALA A 168 8.47 -9.56 -29.73
CA ALA A 168 7.79 -8.63 -30.63
C ALA A 168 7.56 -7.27 -29.96
N CYS A 169 7.12 -7.24 -28.70
CA CYS A 169 6.98 -6.01 -27.91
C CYS A 169 8.32 -5.27 -27.76
N GLU A 170 9.40 -6.00 -27.46
CA GLU A 170 10.72 -5.42 -27.27
C GLU A 170 11.27 -4.83 -28.58
N THR A 171 10.95 -5.45 -29.72
CA THR A 171 11.39 -4.98 -31.02
C THR A 171 10.57 -3.78 -31.49
N LEU A 172 9.25 -3.81 -31.31
CA LEU A 172 8.33 -2.79 -31.82
C LEU A 172 8.31 -1.52 -30.95
N TRP A 173 8.38 -1.69 -29.63
CA TRP A 173 8.19 -0.58 -28.68
C TRP A 173 9.36 -0.40 -27.71
N HIS A 174 10.41 -1.23 -27.77
CA HIS A 174 11.50 -1.24 -26.79
C HIS A 174 11.01 -1.50 -25.36
N ARG A 175 9.92 -2.28 -25.23
CA ARG A 175 9.27 -2.62 -23.96
C ARG A 175 9.03 -4.12 -23.86
N PRO A 176 9.15 -4.72 -22.65
CA PRO A 176 9.06 -6.17 -22.50
C PRO A 176 7.63 -6.71 -22.60
N THR A 177 6.58 -5.88 -22.42
CA THR A 177 5.19 -6.33 -22.42
C THR A 177 4.22 -5.28 -22.98
N VAL A 178 3.01 -5.73 -23.36
CA VAL A 178 1.91 -4.88 -23.85
C VAL A 178 1.40 -3.95 -22.75
N GLU A 179 1.37 -4.43 -21.50
CA GLU A 179 0.92 -3.64 -20.35
C GLU A 179 1.86 -2.47 -20.07
N ALA A 180 3.18 -2.68 -20.19
CA ALA A 180 4.17 -1.63 -20.01
C ALA A 180 4.03 -0.51 -21.05
N GLU A 181 3.70 -0.85 -22.29
CA GLU A 181 3.44 0.14 -23.35
C GLU A 181 2.08 0.84 -23.15
N CYS A 182 1.05 0.12 -22.71
CA CYS A 182 -0.26 0.71 -22.39
C CYS A 182 -0.15 1.73 -21.24
N GLU A 183 0.61 1.40 -20.19
CA GLU A 183 0.93 2.31 -19.09
C GLU A 183 1.63 3.57 -19.59
N GLN A 184 2.63 3.43 -20.46
CA GLN A 184 3.37 4.57 -21.02
C GLN A 184 2.45 5.50 -21.82
N ARG A 185 1.60 4.96 -22.71
CA ARG A 185 0.67 5.77 -23.51
C ARG A 185 -0.42 6.42 -22.67
N LEU A 186 -0.85 5.79 -21.57
CA LEU A 186 -1.74 6.41 -20.60
C LEU A 186 -1.08 7.62 -19.92
N ILE A 187 0.19 7.51 -19.54
CA ILE A 187 0.96 8.63 -18.97
C ILE A 187 1.08 9.77 -19.98
N GLU A 188 1.39 9.46 -21.25
CA GLU A 188 1.54 10.44 -22.32
C GLU A 188 0.22 11.12 -22.72
N SER A 189 -0.91 10.42 -22.59
CA SER A 189 -2.23 10.96 -22.89
C SER A 189 -2.67 12.10 -21.96
N GLY A 190 -2.01 12.25 -20.80
CA GLY A 190 -2.33 13.28 -19.81
C GLY A 190 -3.70 13.12 -19.15
N VAL A 191 -4.33 11.95 -19.26
CA VAL A 191 -5.64 11.69 -18.64
C VAL A 191 -5.54 11.79 -17.11
N ASP A 192 -6.55 12.44 -16.52
CA ASP A 192 -6.73 12.52 -15.08
C ASP A 192 -7.01 11.12 -14.50
N LEU A 193 -5.94 10.51 -13.99
CA LEU A 193 -5.94 9.18 -13.36
C LEU A 193 -6.79 9.13 -12.07
N GLY A 194 -7.30 10.27 -11.58
CA GLY A 194 -8.26 10.33 -10.47
C GLY A 194 -9.66 9.81 -10.82
N GLN A 195 -9.94 9.54 -12.10
CA GLN A 195 -11.24 9.04 -12.57
C GLN A 195 -11.14 7.60 -13.08
N PRO A 196 -11.32 6.58 -12.22
CA PRO A 196 -11.03 5.18 -12.55
C PRO A 196 -11.85 4.65 -13.74
N ALA A 197 -13.08 5.14 -13.93
CA ALA A 197 -13.92 4.78 -15.08
C ALA A 197 -13.34 5.29 -16.42
N LYS A 198 -12.78 6.51 -16.44
CA LYS A 198 -12.18 7.08 -17.65
C LYS A 198 -10.84 6.44 -17.97
N THR A 199 -10.02 6.20 -16.95
CA THR A 199 -8.74 5.49 -17.11
C THR A 199 -8.95 4.10 -17.69
N ARG A 200 -9.97 3.37 -17.20
CA ARG A 200 -10.29 2.03 -17.70
C ARG A 200 -10.74 2.04 -19.17
N LEU A 201 -11.64 2.96 -19.54
CA LEU A 201 -12.10 3.08 -20.93
C LEU A 201 -10.96 3.42 -21.88
N LEU A 202 -10.04 4.30 -21.46
CA LEU A 202 -8.89 4.65 -22.28
C LEU A 202 -7.88 3.50 -22.36
N ALA A 203 -7.62 2.80 -21.26
CA ALA A 203 -6.76 1.61 -21.25
C ALA A 203 -7.30 0.54 -22.21
N GLU A 204 -8.61 0.27 -22.19
CA GLU A 204 -9.24 -0.69 -23.12
C GLU A 204 -9.14 -0.27 -24.60
N HIS A 205 -9.10 1.04 -24.88
CA HIS A 205 -8.89 1.56 -26.23
C HIS A 205 -7.43 1.40 -26.67
N ILE A 206 -6.48 1.76 -25.79
CA ILE A 206 -5.04 1.64 -26.05
C ILE A 206 -4.66 0.17 -26.23
N THR A 207 -5.12 -0.74 -25.38
CA THR A 207 -4.83 -2.18 -25.53
C THR A 207 -5.33 -2.74 -26.87
N ARG A 208 -6.49 -2.26 -27.36
CA ARG A 208 -6.98 -2.63 -28.70
C ARG A 208 -6.08 -2.10 -29.81
N GLN A 209 -5.65 -0.85 -29.70
CA GLN A 209 -4.71 -0.24 -30.65
C GLN A 209 -3.37 -0.99 -30.68
N LEU A 210 -2.81 -1.32 -29.50
CA LEU A 210 -1.57 -2.09 -29.39
C LEU A 210 -1.68 -3.49 -30.00
N THR A 211 -2.83 -4.14 -29.83
CA THR A 211 -3.10 -5.44 -30.47
C THR A 211 -3.11 -5.33 -32.00
N THR A 212 -3.68 -4.24 -32.55
CA THR A 212 -3.65 -3.98 -33.99
C THR A 212 -2.23 -3.71 -34.49
N GLU A 213 -1.46 -2.88 -33.80
CA GLU A 213 -0.06 -2.58 -34.17
C GLU A 213 0.83 -3.83 -34.16
N LEU A 214 0.65 -4.72 -33.17
CA LEU A 214 1.32 -6.02 -33.14
C LEU A 214 0.92 -6.89 -34.33
N ASN A 215 -0.37 -6.95 -34.65
CA ASN A 215 -0.85 -7.74 -35.77
C ASN A 215 -0.29 -7.22 -37.11
N ASP A 216 -0.24 -5.91 -37.31
CA ASP A 216 0.33 -5.28 -38.50
C ASP A 216 1.84 -5.55 -38.62
N TYR A 217 2.56 -5.47 -37.50
CA TYR A 217 4.00 -5.80 -37.45
C TYR A 217 4.28 -7.26 -37.86
N LEU A 218 3.43 -8.19 -37.42
CA LEU A 218 3.54 -9.62 -37.75
C LEU A 218 3.21 -9.94 -39.21
N HIS A 219 2.41 -9.12 -39.88
CA HIS A 219 2.08 -9.30 -41.31
C HIS A 219 3.05 -8.57 -42.25
N THR A 220 3.93 -7.72 -41.71
CA THR A 220 4.92 -6.94 -42.46
C THR A 220 6.35 -7.49 -42.34
N SER A 221 6.61 -8.33 -41.33
CA SER A 221 7.90 -9.00 -41.07
C SER A 221 7.93 -10.43 -41.57
#